data_AF-A0A837J5Q2-F1
#
_entry.id   AF-A0A837J5Q2-F1
#
_cell.length_a   1.000
_cell.length_b   1.000
_cell.length_c   1.000
_cell.angle_alpha   90.00
_cell.angle_beta   90.00
_cell.angle_gamma   90.00
#
_symmetry.space_group_name_H-M   'P 1'
#
loop_
_entity.id
_entity.type
_entity.pdbx_description
1 polymer ?
#
loop_
_entity_poly.entity_id
_entity_poly.type
_entity_poly.pdbx_seq_one_letter_code
_entity_poly.pdbx_strand_id
1 'polypeptide(L)'
;MKKMFNKALFLGAISLLSSNLLADETICYKNGLDLPSQIETSKLDGGICEGKLTLNDMKKSGWDILNIQVTTSQNKLSYSYYFYKNTNQALSNTPKTYANSLNYSKKEFSIKPIGAKVVNLKDNQSTIEVGNLTVGQSGIVVHIYDNDKRLIVANAKVISSTPTSSVVEYFPFDDLKQNAIPTTKRVVTNNDVIVLNYMYNQSLLIAPDYDSFQAVRSDFKQNNFIHSDIFGTKLKVNNQPFPTKEDIQKFAIEQNLGTIFFVLDSKVYILDTKTFAILDVYSFPVNIKEKQMPFYTRVEEIKGPLIDFSSIPFFSDKKDLGYDDYYKQILGLK
;
A
#
# COMPACT_ATOMS: atom_id res chain seq x y z
N MET A 1 -9.75 62.67 34.84
CA MET A 1 -8.75 62.59 35.93
C MET A 1 -8.77 61.15 36.44
N LYS A 2 -7.65 60.40 36.55
CA LYS A 2 -6.70 60.35 37.71
C LYS A 2 -7.47 60.29 39.05
N LYS A 3 -7.24 59.45 40.07
CA LYS A 3 -6.17 58.49 40.51
C LYS A 3 -6.81 57.59 41.64
N MET A 4 -6.30 56.44 42.14
CA MET A 4 -5.15 55.56 41.83
C MET A 4 -5.32 54.15 42.50
N PHE A 5 -4.62 53.14 41.96
CA PHE A 5 -4.09 51.90 42.59
C PHE A 5 -4.03 51.72 44.13
N ASN A 6 -4.25 50.46 44.55
CA ASN A 6 -3.50 49.65 45.55
C ASN A 6 -3.76 48.17 45.19
N LYS A 7 -2.86 47.31 44.69
CA LYS A 7 -1.53 46.83 45.14
C LYS A 7 -1.50 46.13 46.52
N ALA A 8 -1.23 44.82 46.43
CA ALA A 8 -0.66 43.89 47.42
C ALA A 8 -1.53 43.45 48.63
N LEU A 9 -1.98 42.18 48.56
CA LEU A 9 -1.35 41.17 49.41
C LEU A 9 -1.17 39.85 48.64
N PHE A 10 0.08 39.43 48.45
CA PHE A 10 0.45 38.06 48.10
C PHE A 10 0.45 37.23 49.38
N LEU A 11 -0.09 36.00 49.35
CA LEU A 11 0.45 34.77 49.97
C LEU A 11 -0.65 33.70 50.14
N GLY A 12 -0.54 32.62 49.36
CA GLY A 12 -1.35 31.41 49.46
C GLY A 12 -0.72 30.34 48.57
N ALA A 13 -0.11 29.31 49.19
CA ALA A 13 0.69 28.27 48.50
C ALA A 13 -0.12 27.55 47.41
N ILE A 14 0.37 27.36 46.18
CA ILE A 14 1.41 26.38 45.79
C ILE A 14 1.18 24.99 46.42
N SER A 15 0.44 24.12 45.72
CA SER A 15 0.87 22.73 45.41
C SER A 15 -0.21 21.92 44.67
N LEU A 16 -0.52 22.31 43.43
CA LEU A 16 -1.00 21.36 42.41
C LEU A 16 -0.07 21.47 41.20
N LEU A 17 0.96 20.62 41.21
CA LEU A 17 1.86 20.41 40.08
C LEU A 17 1.09 19.67 38.97
N SER A 18 0.40 20.41 38.11
CA SER A 18 0.04 19.90 36.79
C SER A 18 1.31 19.84 35.94
N SER A 19 1.79 18.62 35.70
CA SER A 19 2.87 18.37 34.73
C SER A 19 2.35 18.62 33.32
N ASN A 20 2.47 19.86 32.85
CA ASN A 20 2.20 20.22 31.47
C ASN A 20 3.14 19.43 30.55
N LEU A 21 2.57 18.59 29.69
CA LEU A 21 3.25 18.07 28.51
C LEU A 21 3.36 19.22 27.49
N LEU A 22 4.48 19.93 27.52
CA LEU A 22 4.79 20.98 26.54
C LEU A 22 5.16 20.33 25.20
N ALA A 23 4.20 20.30 24.28
CA ALA A 23 4.44 20.07 22.86
C ALA A 23 4.41 21.42 22.14
N ASP A 24 5.45 21.72 21.37
CA ASP A 24 5.48 22.90 20.51
C ASP A 24 4.66 22.60 19.25
N GLU A 25 3.83 23.54 18.81
CA GLU A 25 3.06 23.44 17.56
C GLU A 25 3.39 24.62 16.63
N THR A 26 3.38 24.38 15.31
CA THR A 26 3.61 25.42 14.31
C THR A 26 2.96 25.08 12.99
N ILE A 27 2.57 26.09 12.20
CA ILE A 27 1.94 25.90 10.89
C ILE A 27 2.87 26.48 9.84
N CYS A 28 3.25 25.67 8.84
CA CYS A 28 3.95 26.15 7.65
C CYS A 28 3.21 25.75 6.39
N TYR A 29 3.19 26.60 5.38
CA TYR A 29 2.40 26.43 4.17
C TYR A 29 3.18 26.74 2.90
N LYS A 30 2.68 26.32 1.74
CA LYS A 30 3.15 26.79 0.45
C LYS A 30 2.02 26.89 -0.56
N ASN A 31 1.86 28.07 -1.13
CA ASN A 31 0.77 28.38 -2.05
C ASN A 31 1.27 28.48 -3.49
N GLY A 32 0.42 28.16 -4.46
CA GLY A 32 0.65 28.50 -5.86
C GLY A 32 1.44 27.48 -6.69
N LEU A 33 1.60 26.24 -6.22
CA LEU A 33 2.35 25.19 -6.92
C LEU A 33 1.56 24.62 -8.11
N ASP A 34 2.25 24.32 -9.21
CA ASP A 34 1.66 23.78 -10.43
C ASP A 34 1.64 22.23 -10.45
N LEU A 35 2.55 21.59 -9.69
CA LEU A 35 2.67 20.13 -9.60
C LEU A 35 2.82 19.67 -8.14
N PRO A 36 2.18 18.56 -7.72
CA PRO A 36 2.30 18.05 -6.35
C PRO A 36 3.74 17.77 -5.91
N SER A 37 4.60 17.28 -6.80
CA SER A 37 6.00 16.96 -6.51
C SER A 37 6.86 18.18 -6.12
N GLN A 38 6.43 19.40 -6.49
CA GLN A 38 7.14 20.62 -6.11
C GLN A 38 7.14 20.84 -4.59
N ILE A 39 6.19 20.28 -3.82
CA ILE A 39 6.13 20.49 -2.37
C ILE A 39 7.29 19.80 -1.62
N GLU A 40 7.89 18.76 -2.20
CA GLU A 40 8.98 17.99 -1.57
C GLU A 40 10.30 18.78 -1.52
N THR A 41 10.46 19.76 -2.41
CA THR A 41 11.66 20.60 -2.54
C THR A 41 11.39 22.09 -2.28
N SER A 42 10.12 22.50 -2.22
CA SER A 42 9.74 23.88 -1.93
C SER A 42 10.01 24.26 -0.47
N LYS A 43 10.56 25.46 -0.27
CA LYS A 43 10.64 26.08 1.06
C LYS A 43 9.27 26.56 1.50
N LEU A 44 8.85 26.15 2.69
CA LEU A 44 7.57 26.48 3.29
C LEU A 44 7.63 27.84 3.97
N ASP A 45 6.55 28.59 3.84
CA ASP A 45 6.32 29.91 4.44
C ASP A 45 5.53 29.76 5.76
N GLY A 46 5.51 30.79 6.59
CA GLY A 46 4.82 30.77 7.89
C GLY A 46 5.54 29.98 9.00
N GLY A 47 5.03 30.13 10.23
CA GLY A 47 5.54 29.45 11.41
C GLY A 47 7.06 29.58 11.60
N ILE A 48 7.70 28.50 12.04
CA ILE A 48 9.16 28.40 12.12
C ILE A 48 9.85 28.24 10.75
N CYS A 49 9.10 28.01 9.67
CA CYS A 49 9.69 27.73 8.36
C CYS A 49 10.18 28.98 7.64
N GLU A 50 9.52 30.13 7.84
CA GLU A 50 9.95 31.48 7.39
C GLU A 50 10.39 31.61 5.91
N GLY A 51 9.91 30.76 5.01
CA GLY A 51 10.35 30.71 3.61
C GLY A 51 11.78 30.14 3.43
N LYS A 52 12.33 29.52 4.47
CA LYS A 52 13.70 29.00 4.56
C LYS A 52 13.76 27.47 4.58
N LEU A 53 12.87 26.82 5.35
CA LEU A 53 12.87 25.38 5.59
C LEU A 53 11.95 24.63 4.63
N THR A 54 12.39 23.47 4.12
CA THR A 54 11.50 22.54 3.39
C THR A 54 10.75 21.61 4.35
N LEU A 55 9.75 20.88 3.83
CA LEU A 55 9.11 19.76 4.54
C LEU A 55 10.13 18.73 5.08
N ASN A 56 11.19 18.49 4.31
CA ASN A 56 12.24 17.54 4.70
C ASN A 56 13.16 18.11 5.78
N ASP A 57 13.42 19.41 5.80
CA ASP A 57 14.22 20.04 6.84
C ASP A 57 13.45 20.11 8.17
N MET A 58 12.14 20.38 8.13
CA MET A 58 11.27 20.27 9.30
C MET A 58 11.32 18.87 9.93
N LYS A 59 11.19 17.81 9.11
CA LYS A 59 11.31 16.41 9.57
C LYS A 59 12.69 16.12 10.17
N LYS A 60 13.79 16.58 9.54
CA LYS A 60 15.16 16.44 10.07
C LYS A 60 15.35 17.19 11.39
N SER A 61 14.70 18.35 11.55
CA SER A 61 14.71 19.16 12.77
C SER A 61 13.83 18.60 13.90
N GLY A 62 13.30 17.38 13.74
CA GLY A 62 12.52 16.69 14.76
C GLY A 62 11.07 17.14 14.89
N TRP A 63 10.51 17.79 13.86
CA TRP A 63 9.08 18.06 13.78
C TRP A 63 8.33 16.87 13.16
N ASP A 64 7.17 16.57 13.72
CA ASP A 64 6.18 15.63 13.19
C ASP A 64 5.02 16.37 12.56
N ILE A 65 4.34 15.74 11.60
CA ILE A 65 3.18 16.32 10.93
C ILE A 65 1.93 15.82 11.67
N LEU A 66 1.19 16.75 12.27
CA LEU A 66 -0.11 16.47 12.90
C LEU A 66 -1.23 16.40 11.84
N ASN A 67 -1.19 17.30 10.86
CA ASN A 67 -2.22 17.42 9.82
C ASN A 67 -1.63 18.05 8.54
N ILE A 68 -2.21 17.74 7.39
CA ILE A 68 -1.94 18.42 6.11
C ILE A 68 -3.28 18.82 5.50
N GLN A 69 -3.49 20.11 5.28
CA GLN A 69 -4.58 20.61 4.45
C GLN A 69 -4.04 20.92 3.06
N VAL A 70 -4.77 20.54 2.01
CA VAL A 70 -4.44 20.87 0.63
C VAL A 70 -5.66 21.53 0.00
N THR A 71 -5.47 22.70 -0.59
CA THR A 71 -6.53 23.45 -1.28
C THR A 71 -6.09 23.73 -2.72
N THR A 72 -7.04 23.73 -3.65
CA THR A 72 -6.78 24.00 -5.06
C THR A 72 -7.58 25.23 -5.49
N SER A 73 -6.90 26.21 -6.09
CA SER A 73 -7.54 27.40 -6.66
C SER A 73 -6.85 27.77 -7.96
N GLN A 74 -7.62 28.04 -9.01
CA GLN A 74 -7.11 28.40 -10.35
C GLN A 74 -6.03 27.41 -10.87
N ASN A 75 -6.30 26.10 -10.74
CA ASN A 75 -5.37 24.99 -11.05
C ASN A 75 -4.02 25.00 -10.31
N LYS A 76 -3.87 25.82 -9.27
CA LYS A 76 -2.68 25.84 -8.40
C LYS A 76 -2.98 25.21 -7.04
N LEU A 77 -2.03 24.43 -6.55
CA LEU A 77 -2.06 23.71 -5.29
C LEU A 77 -1.50 24.58 -4.17
N SER A 78 -2.16 24.56 -3.02
CA SER A 78 -1.73 25.24 -1.79
C SER A 78 -1.80 24.28 -0.62
N TYR A 79 -0.65 24.05 0.02
CA TYR A 79 -0.45 23.08 1.10
C TYR A 79 -0.27 23.81 2.43
N SER A 80 -0.93 23.37 3.49
CA SER A 80 -0.72 23.82 4.87
C SER A 80 -0.41 22.63 5.77
N TYR A 81 0.79 22.61 6.34
CA TYR A 81 1.26 21.59 7.27
C TYR A 81 1.14 22.10 8.70
N TYR A 82 0.41 21.35 9.51
CA TYR A 82 0.36 21.52 10.96
C TYR A 82 1.43 20.60 11.53
N PHE A 83 2.47 21.18 12.11
CA PHE A 83 3.58 20.46 12.73
C PHE A 83 3.47 20.51 14.25
N TYR A 84 3.94 19.45 14.91
CA TYR A 84 4.17 19.42 16.35
C TYR A 84 5.56 18.86 16.66
N LYS A 85 6.10 19.20 17.83
CA LYS A 85 7.39 18.73 18.32
C LYS A 85 7.35 18.57 19.84
N ASN A 86 7.61 17.35 20.30
CA ASN A 86 7.63 17.05 21.73
C ASN A 86 9.00 17.40 22.32
N THR A 87 9.07 18.41 23.18
CA THR A 87 10.34 18.92 23.74
C THR A 87 10.99 17.99 24.77
N ASN A 88 10.27 16.96 25.25
CA ASN A 88 10.75 16.02 26.26
C ASN A 88 11.38 14.72 25.69
N GLN A 89 11.76 14.70 24.41
CA GLN A 89 12.68 13.68 23.89
C GLN A 89 14.08 14.27 23.72
N ALA A 90 14.97 13.91 24.65
CA ALA A 90 16.41 14.11 24.49
C ALA A 90 16.88 13.47 23.16
N LEU A 91 17.92 14.07 22.54
CA LEU A 91 18.35 13.76 21.18
C LEU A 91 18.56 12.25 20.93
N SER A 92 17.53 11.60 20.37
CA SER A 92 17.66 10.31 19.72
C SER A 92 17.82 10.56 18.22
N ASN A 93 19.07 10.61 17.76
CA ASN A 93 19.43 10.50 16.33
C ASN A 93 19.19 9.06 15.79
N THR A 94 18.13 8.41 16.27
CA THR A 94 17.54 7.25 15.63
C THR A 94 16.62 7.75 14.53
N PRO A 95 16.65 7.21 13.30
CA PRO A 95 15.56 7.44 12.36
C PRO A 95 14.24 7.04 13.03
N LYS A 96 13.12 7.64 12.61
CA LYS A 96 11.78 7.25 13.04
C LYS A 96 11.51 5.81 12.58
N THR A 97 12.01 4.85 13.33
CA THR A 97 11.55 3.47 13.31
C THR A 97 10.11 3.52 13.74
N TYR A 98 9.20 3.26 12.80
CA TYR A 98 7.80 2.97 13.11
C TYR A 98 7.82 1.88 14.20
N ALA A 99 7.45 2.26 15.42
CA ALA A 99 7.55 1.37 16.56
C ALA A 99 6.64 0.17 16.29
N ASN A 100 7.20 -1.03 16.39
CA ASN A 100 6.62 -2.32 15.97
C ASN A 100 6.90 -2.68 14.51
N SER A 101 8.18 -2.89 14.19
CA SER A 101 8.56 -3.77 13.09
C SER A 101 7.94 -5.17 13.26
N LEU A 102 7.63 -5.84 12.16
CA LEU A 102 7.10 -7.22 12.14
C LEU A 102 7.90 -8.16 13.07
N ASN A 103 7.21 -9.09 13.73
CA ASN A 103 7.86 -10.00 14.67
C ASN A 103 8.73 -11.04 13.91
N TYR A 104 10.04 -10.77 13.80
CA TYR A 104 11.01 -11.41 12.90
C TYR A 104 11.40 -12.87 13.20
N SER A 105 10.53 -13.68 13.80
CA SER A 105 10.76 -15.14 13.90
C SER A 105 10.57 -15.87 12.56
N LYS A 106 10.02 -15.18 11.56
CA LYS A 106 9.70 -15.71 10.23
C LYS A 106 10.64 -15.15 9.16
N LYS A 107 11.09 -16.03 8.25
CA LYS A 107 11.88 -15.66 7.08
C LYS A 107 11.10 -14.66 6.20
N GLU A 108 11.78 -13.62 5.72
CA GLU A 108 11.22 -12.60 4.81
C GLU A 108 10.60 -13.23 3.55
N PHE A 109 9.48 -12.67 3.10
CA PHE A 109 8.75 -13.12 1.93
C PHE A 109 9.61 -13.06 0.67
N SER A 110 9.75 -14.20 -0.02
CA SER A 110 10.64 -14.32 -1.15
C SER A 110 10.01 -13.82 -2.46
N ILE A 111 10.27 -12.55 -2.79
CA ILE A 111 9.91 -11.96 -4.10
C ILE A 111 10.77 -12.43 -5.27
N LYS A 112 11.81 -13.26 -5.03
CA LYS A 112 12.79 -13.65 -6.05
C LYS A 112 12.15 -14.59 -7.08
N PRO A 113 12.31 -14.33 -8.40
CA PRO A 113 11.88 -15.23 -9.45
C PRO A 113 12.50 -16.63 -9.33
N ILE A 114 11.71 -17.67 -9.61
CA ILE A 114 12.17 -19.06 -9.61
C ILE A 114 12.00 -19.61 -11.03
N GLY A 115 13.12 -19.98 -11.66
CA GLY A 115 13.16 -20.58 -12.99
C GLY A 115 13.11 -22.10 -12.94
N ALA A 116 12.25 -22.72 -13.74
CA ALA A 116 12.19 -24.16 -13.97
C ALA A 116 11.93 -24.46 -15.45
N LYS A 117 12.33 -25.64 -15.95
CA LYS A 117 11.96 -26.09 -17.31
C LYS A 117 10.62 -26.82 -17.29
N VAL A 118 9.82 -26.61 -18.34
CA VAL A 118 8.66 -27.46 -18.62
C VAL A 118 9.16 -28.84 -19.04
N VAL A 119 8.85 -29.85 -18.24
CA VAL A 119 9.12 -31.26 -18.52
C VAL A 119 7.86 -32.09 -18.28
N ASN A 120 7.69 -33.17 -19.03
CA ASN A 120 6.53 -34.08 -18.91
C ASN A 120 5.17 -33.36 -19.00
N LEU A 121 5.04 -32.36 -19.88
CA LEU A 121 3.79 -31.64 -20.12
C LEU A 121 2.66 -32.62 -20.48
N LYS A 122 1.59 -32.59 -19.69
CA LYS A 122 0.37 -33.38 -19.88
C LYS A 122 -0.85 -32.59 -19.39
N ASP A 123 -1.93 -32.57 -20.15
CA ASP A 123 -3.22 -31.98 -19.73
C ASP A 123 -3.10 -30.52 -19.22
N ASN A 124 -2.28 -29.69 -19.90
CA ASN A 124 -1.90 -28.32 -19.49
C ASN A 124 -1.24 -28.21 -18.11
N GLN A 125 -0.62 -29.29 -17.63
CA GLN A 125 0.12 -29.34 -16.37
C GLN A 125 1.52 -29.93 -16.57
N SER A 126 2.42 -29.64 -15.63
CA SER A 126 3.74 -30.31 -15.56
C SER A 126 4.26 -30.35 -14.13
N THR A 127 5.04 -31.39 -13.82
CA THR A 127 5.80 -31.45 -12.57
C THR A 127 7.14 -30.76 -12.74
N ILE A 128 7.49 -29.87 -11.81
CA ILE A 128 8.81 -29.25 -11.69
C ILE A 128 9.55 -29.78 -10.47
N GLU A 129 10.87 -29.92 -10.56
CA GLU A 129 11.77 -30.31 -9.46
C GLU A 129 12.08 -29.13 -8.53
N VAL A 130 11.02 -28.42 -8.13
CA VAL A 130 11.05 -27.32 -7.17
C VAL A 130 9.98 -27.60 -6.13
N GLY A 131 10.39 -27.89 -4.90
CA GLY A 131 9.49 -28.15 -3.78
C GLY A 131 9.27 -26.94 -2.87
N ASN A 132 8.42 -27.12 -1.86
CA ASN A 132 8.05 -26.13 -0.84
C ASN A 132 7.49 -24.82 -1.42
N LEU A 133 6.69 -24.93 -2.48
CA LEU A 133 5.98 -23.82 -3.11
C LEU A 133 4.58 -23.66 -2.53
N THR A 134 4.07 -22.43 -2.47
CA THR A 134 2.72 -22.16 -1.97
C THR A 134 1.69 -22.45 -3.05
N VAL A 135 0.62 -23.19 -2.73
CA VAL A 135 -0.49 -23.42 -3.69
C VAL A 135 -1.13 -22.08 -4.06
N GLY A 136 -1.31 -21.84 -5.35
CA GLY A 136 -1.76 -20.56 -5.90
C GLY A 136 -0.65 -19.55 -6.21
N GLN A 137 0.61 -19.82 -5.85
CA GLN A 137 1.76 -19.05 -6.34
C GLN A 137 1.80 -19.08 -7.87
N SER A 138 1.85 -17.91 -8.50
CA SER A 138 1.80 -17.78 -9.97
C SER A 138 3.14 -17.39 -10.60
N GLY A 139 3.12 -17.40 -11.93
CA GLY A 139 4.23 -17.02 -12.78
C GLY A 139 3.83 -16.99 -14.25
N ILE A 140 4.82 -16.95 -15.11
CA ILE A 140 4.68 -16.98 -16.57
C ILE A 140 5.46 -18.14 -17.18
N VAL A 141 5.08 -18.56 -18.37
CA VAL A 141 5.86 -19.48 -19.22
C VAL A 141 6.46 -18.69 -20.36
N VAL A 142 7.78 -18.82 -20.53
CA VAL A 142 8.58 -18.10 -21.51
C VAL A 142 9.18 -19.11 -22.49
N HIS A 143 8.87 -18.95 -23.77
CA HIS A 143 9.62 -19.58 -24.85
C HIS A 143 10.87 -18.74 -25.16
N ILE A 144 11.99 -19.42 -25.39
CA ILE A 144 13.26 -18.79 -25.80
C ILE A 144 13.61 -19.34 -27.18
N TYR A 145 13.76 -18.44 -28.15
CA TYR A 145 14.18 -18.76 -29.52
C TYR A 145 15.71 -18.82 -29.64
N ASP A 146 16.22 -19.46 -30.69
CA ASP A 146 17.66 -19.65 -30.96
C ASP A 146 18.50 -18.36 -31.03
N ASN A 147 17.85 -17.20 -31.15
CA ASN A 147 18.46 -15.86 -31.19
C ASN A 147 18.20 -15.05 -29.92
N ASP A 148 18.04 -15.72 -28.77
CA ASP A 148 17.76 -15.17 -27.44
C ASP A 148 16.47 -14.35 -27.30
N LYS A 149 15.66 -14.23 -28.37
CA LYS A 149 14.33 -13.60 -28.29
C LYS A 149 13.43 -14.42 -27.36
N ARG A 150 12.65 -13.73 -26.55
CA ARG A 150 11.78 -14.32 -25.54
C ARG A 150 10.33 -13.96 -25.79
N LEU A 151 9.45 -14.91 -25.58
CA LEU A 151 8.01 -14.74 -25.76
C LEU A 151 7.28 -15.35 -24.56
N ILE A 152 6.40 -14.57 -23.92
CA ILE A 152 5.46 -15.11 -22.93
C ILE A 152 4.38 -15.89 -23.69
N VAL A 153 4.14 -17.13 -23.26
CA VAL A 153 3.25 -18.09 -23.92
C VAL A 153 1.98 -18.32 -23.10
N ALA A 154 2.12 -18.38 -21.77
CA ALA A 154 1.03 -18.65 -20.85
C ALA A 154 1.34 -18.06 -19.47
N ASN A 155 0.30 -17.92 -18.64
CA ASN A 155 0.46 -17.86 -17.19
C ASN A 155 0.62 -19.29 -16.62
N ALA A 156 1.23 -19.40 -15.45
CA ALA A 156 1.35 -20.62 -14.66
C ALA A 156 0.88 -20.38 -13.22
N LYS A 157 0.33 -21.40 -12.56
CA LYS A 157 0.07 -21.42 -11.12
C LYS A 157 0.43 -22.76 -10.50
N VAL A 158 0.95 -22.76 -9.27
CA VAL A 158 1.17 -23.98 -8.47
C VAL A 158 -0.17 -24.53 -8.00
N ILE A 159 -0.46 -25.79 -8.29
CA ILE A 159 -1.69 -26.48 -7.84
C ILE A 159 -1.43 -27.49 -6.72
N SER A 160 -0.20 -28.00 -6.60
CA SER A 160 0.25 -28.81 -5.47
C SER A 160 1.78 -28.72 -5.31
N SER A 161 2.27 -28.95 -4.09
CA SER A 161 3.70 -28.98 -3.78
C SER A 161 4.03 -30.06 -2.75
N THR A 162 5.21 -30.66 -2.91
CA THR A 162 5.88 -31.56 -1.97
C THR A 162 7.22 -30.91 -1.56
N PRO A 163 8.00 -31.49 -0.64
CA PRO A 163 9.32 -30.95 -0.28
C PRO A 163 10.35 -30.91 -1.42
N THR A 164 10.15 -31.67 -2.51
CA THR A 164 11.11 -31.81 -3.62
C THR A 164 10.56 -31.41 -4.99
N SER A 165 9.24 -31.44 -5.18
CA SER A 165 8.60 -31.18 -6.48
C SER A 165 7.24 -30.49 -6.34
N SER A 166 6.80 -29.81 -7.39
CA SER A 166 5.48 -29.17 -7.45
C SER A 166 4.81 -29.42 -8.80
N VAL A 167 3.48 -29.45 -8.81
CA VAL A 167 2.70 -29.48 -10.06
C VAL A 167 2.22 -28.07 -10.35
N VAL A 168 2.46 -27.61 -11.58
CA VAL A 168 1.96 -26.33 -12.10
C VAL A 168 0.91 -26.57 -13.18
N GLU A 169 -0.08 -25.70 -13.23
CA GLU A 169 -1.12 -25.64 -14.27
C GLU A 169 -1.00 -24.36 -15.10
N TYR A 170 -1.19 -24.49 -16.42
CA TYR A 170 -1.09 -23.41 -17.39
C TYR A 170 -2.44 -22.84 -17.79
N PHE A 171 -2.51 -21.52 -17.90
CA PHE A 171 -3.71 -20.80 -18.32
C PHE A 171 -3.35 -19.60 -19.23
N PRO A 172 -4.32 -19.05 -20.00
CA PRO A 172 -4.04 -17.98 -20.96
C PRO A 172 -3.33 -16.77 -20.37
N PHE A 173 -2.47 -16.14 -21.18
CA PHE A 173 -1.81 -14.87 -20.86
C PHE A 173 -2.55 -13.72 -21.53
N ASP A 174 -3.53 -13.14 -20.82
CA ASP A 174 -4.35 -12.02 -21.28
C ASP A 174 -3.87 -10.66 -20.71
N ASP A 175 -2.78 -10.61 -19.95
CA ASP A 175 -2.29 -9.41 -19.26
C ASP A 175 -2.02 -8.21 -20.19
N LEU A 176 -1.51 -8.49 -21.39
CA LEU A 176 -1.14 -7.48 -22.40
C LEU A 176 -2.20 -7.36 -23.52
N LYS A 177 -3.42 -7.84 -23.28
CA LYS A 177 -4.49 -7.93 -24.29
C LYS A 177 -4.92 -6.55 -24.77
N GLN A 178 -4.68 -6.29 -26.06
CA GLN A 178 -5.18 -5.12 -26.77
C GLN A 178 -5.50 -5.46 -28.23
N ASN A 179 -6.37 -4.68 -28.86
CA ASN A 179 -6.81 -4.94 -30.24
C ASN A 179 -5.75 -4.61 -31.30
N ALA A 180 -4.68 -3.89 -30.96
CA ALA A 180 -3.68 -3.39 -31.92
C ALA A 180 -2.32 -4.10 -31.86
N ILE A 181 -2.10 -5.06 -30.94
CA ILE A 181 -0.88 -5.89 -30.89
C ILE A 181 -1.23 -7.33 -31.31
N PRO A 182 -0.42 -7.97 -32.19
CA PRO A 182 -0.58 -9.39 -32.50
C PRO A 182 -0.36 -10.28 -31.27
N THR A 183 -1.29 -11.20 -31.02
CA THR A 183 -1.11 -12.26 -30.02
C THR A 183 -0.46 -13.51 -30.65
N THR A 184 0.23 -14.29 -29.83
CA THR A 184 0.80 -15.57 -30.28
C THR A 184 -0.25 -16.68 -30.29
N LYS A 185 -0.14 -17.61 -31.25
CA LYS A 185 -0.86 -18.90 -31.24
C LYS A 185 -0.04 -20.05 -30.63
N ARG A 186 1.17 -19.76 -30.13
CA ARG A 186 2.01 -20.76 -29.46
C ARG A 186 1.33 -21.20 -28.18
N VAL A 187 1.32 -22.51 -27.93
CA VAL A 187 0.95 -23.13 -26.66
C VAL A 187 2.21 -23.56 -25.91
N VAL A 188 2.10 -23.84 -24.61
CA VAL A 188 3.22 -24.34 -23.80
C VAL A 188 3.74 -25.66 -24.36
N THR A 189 5.07 -25.83 -24.35
CA THR A 189 5.77 -27.01 -24.85
C THR A 189 6.89 -27.43 -23.90
N ASN A 190 7.30 -28.69 -23.95
CA ASN A 190 8.51 -29.15 -23.24
C ASN A 190 9.73 -28.32 -23.66
N ASN A 191 10.61 -28.03 -22.71
CA ASN A 191 11.76 -27.11 -22.79
C ASN A 191 11.46 -25.60 -22.75
N ASP A 192 10.18 -25.16 -22.74
CA ASP A 192 9.88 -23.78 -22.34
C ASP A 192 10.29 -23.54 -20.87
N VAL A 193 10.45 -22.28 -20.46
CA VAL A 193 10.92 -21.90 -19.13
C VAL A 193 9.77 -21.29 -18.31
N ILE A 194 9.43 -21.93 -17.21
CA ILE A 194 8.53 -21.39 -16.19
C ILE A 194 9.31 -20.40 -15.34
N VAL A 195 8.74 -19.21 -15.11
CA VAL A 195 9.26 -18.17 -14.22
C VAL A 195 8.18 -17.88 -13.18
N LEU A 196 8.25 -18.57 -12.04
CA LEU A 196 7.40 -18.31 -10.87
C LEU A 196 7.88 -17.05 -10.12
N ASN A 197 7.00 -16.46 -9.31
CA ASN A 197 7.21 -15.17 -8.65
C ASN A 197 7.46 -14.02 -9.63
N TYR A 198 6.89 -14.11 -10.83
CA TYR A 198 7.01 -13.07 -11.85
C TYR A 198 6.40 -11.76 -11.32
N MET A 199 7.21 -10.71 -11.31
CA MET A 199 6.85 -9.37 -10.81
C MET A 199 6.38 -9.32 -9.35
N TYR A 200 6.75 -10.30 -8.50
CA TYR A 200 6.38 -10.30 -7.07
C TYR A 200 6.98 -9.12 -6.29
N ASN A 201 7.98 -8.45 -6.84
CA ASN A 201 8.54 -7.20 -6.33
C ASN A 201 7.69 -5.95 -6.68
N GLN A 202 6.68 -6.05 -7.54
CA GLN A 202 5.73 -4.99 -7.85
C GLN A 202 4.43 -5.26 -7.10
N SER A 203 4.07 -4.34 -6.20
CA SER A 203 3.05 -4.61 -5.18
C SER A 203 2.06 -3.46 -5.02
N LEU A 204 0.80 -3.79 -4.71
CA LEU A 204 -0.16 -2.84 -4.11
C LEU A 204 -0.23 -3.08 -2.60
N LEU A 205 -0.39 -2.01 -1.82
CA LEU A 205 -0.65 -2.08 -0.39
C LEU A 205 -2.01 -1.46 -0.07
N ILE A 206 -2.90 -2.28 0.48
CA ILE A 206 -4.19 -1.92 1.06
C ILE A 206 -3.98 -1.90 2.57
N ALA A 207 -3.97 -0.69 3.14
CA ALA A 207 -3.77 -0.44 4.55
C ALA A 207 -4.84 0.53 5.05
N PRO A 208 -5.31 0.44 6.31
CA PRO A 208 -6.41 1.26 6.81
C PRO A 208 -6.03 2.70 7.13
N ASP A 209 -4.77 2.99 7.47
CA ASP A 209 -4.31 4.32 7.86
C ASP A 209 -2.89 4.62 7.32
N TYR A 210 -2.43 5.86 7.50
CA TYR A 210 -1.11 6.29 7.06
C TYR A 210 0.02 5.56 7.78
N ASP A 211 -0.11 5.35 9.09
CA ASP A 211 0.96 4.77 9.92
C ASP A 211 1.21 3.31 9.56
N SER A 212 0.15 2.53 9.38
CA SER A 212 0.23 1.15 8.88
C SER A 212 0.74 1.09 7.44
N PHE A 213 0.31 2.02 6.57
CA PHE A 213 0.82 2.11 5.21
C PHE A 213 2.33 2.39 5.16
N GLN A 214 2.85 3.30 6.00
CA GLN A 214 4.30 3.57 6.04
C GLN A 214 5.09 2.46 6.72
N ALA A 215 4.60 1.89 7.83
CA ALA A 215 5.31 0.85 8.57
C ALA A 215 5.50 -0.42 7.72
N VAL A 216 4.47 -0.88 7.00
CA VAL A 216 4.58 -2.04 6.10
C VAL A 216 5.56 -1.78 4.95
N ARG A 217 5.55 -0.58 4.36
CA ARG A 217 6.54 -0.18 3.33
C ARG A 217 7.97 -0.06 3.88
N SER A 218 8.10 0.28 5.17
CA SER A 218 9.39 0.32 5.86
C SER A 218 9.95 -1.06 6.14
N ASP A 219 9.11 -2.08 6.38
CA ASP A 219 9.59 -3.44 6.63
C ASP A 219 9.82 -4.23 5.33
N PHE A 220 8.91 -4.16 4.36
CA PHE A 220 9.05 -4.85 3.06
C PHE A 220 9.83 -4.01 2.02
N LYS A 221 11.05 -3.58 2.35
CA LYS A 221 11.84 -2.65 1.51
C LYS A 221 12.22 -3.19 0.12
N GLN A 222 12.15 -4.51 -0.08
CA GLN A 222 12.43 -5.13 -1.37
C GLN A 222 11.24 -5.03 -2.35
N ASN A 223 10.05 -4.71 -1.86
CA ASN A 223 8.84 -4.52 -2.65
C ASN A 223 8.69 -3.05 -3.10
N ASN A 224 8.55 -2.85 -4.40
CA ASN A 224 8.12 -1.58 -4.97
C ASN A 224 6.60 -1.45 -4.86
N PHE A 225 6.16 -0.71 -3.85
CA PHE A 225 4.74 -0.43 -3.63
C PHE A 225 4.26 0.75 -4.48
N ILE A 226 3.32 0.47 -5.40
CA ILE A 226 2.57 1.54 -6.07
C ILE A 226 1.74 2.31 -5.02
N HIS A 227 1.66 3.64 -5.16
CA HIS A 227 0.98 4.46 -4.17
C HIS A 227 -0.54 4.22 -4.19
N SER A 228 -1.16 4.11 -3.03
CA SER A 228 -2.59 3.81 -2.87
C SER A 228 -3.49 4.80 -3.62
N ASP A 229 -3.16 6.09 -3.60
CA ASP A 229 -3.82 7.14 -4.41
C ASP A 229 -4.00 6.80 -5.90
N ILE A 230 -3.11 6.02 -6.53
CA ILE A 230 -3.26 5.64 -7.94
C ILE A 230 -4.45 4.68 -8.08
N PHE A 231 -4.59 3.72 -7.17
CA PHE A 231 -5.76 2.85 -7.10
C PHE A 231 -7.01 3.64 -6.69
N GLY A 232 -6.91 4.52 -5.68
CA GLY A 232 -8.01 5.39 -5.26
C GLY A 232 -8.52 6.30 -6.39
N THR A 233 -7.63 6.79 -7.25
CA THR A 233 -7.99 7.58 -8.43
C THR A 233 -8.72 6.72 -9.46
N LYS A 234 -8.26 5.48 -9.72
CA LYS A 234 -8.96 4.53 -10.58
C LYS A 234 -10.36 4.24 -10.07
N LEU A 235 -10.51 4.00 -8.76
CA LEU A 235 -11.80 3.78 -8.11
C LEU A 235 -12.72 5.00 -8.22
N LYS A 236 -12.20 6.21 -8.07
CA LYS A 236 -12.97 7.46 -8.25
C LYS A 236 -13.46 7.64 -9.69
N VAL A 237 -12.60 7.36 -10.68
CA VAL A 237 -12.97 7.40 -12.11
C VAL A 237 -14.00 6.33 -12.47
N ASN A 238 -13.95 5.16 -11.83
CA ASN A 238 -14.88 4.05 -12.02
C ASN A 238 -16.16 4.16 -11.18
N ASN A 239 -16.33 5.20 -10.35
CA ASN A 239 -17.41 5.32 -9.36
C ASN A 239 -17.52 4.12 -8.38
N GLN A 240 -16.38 3.56 -7.96
CA GLN A 240 -16.31 2.30 -7.20
C GLN A 240 -15.73 2.49 -5.77
N PRO A 241 -16.54 2.94 -4.80
CA PRO A 241 -16.11 3.17 -3.40
C PRO A 241 -15.66 1.91 -2.66
N PHE A 242 -16.14 0.74 -3.07
CA PHE A 242 -15.91 -0.54 -2.40
C PHE A 242 -15.33 -1.52 -3.44
N PRO A 243 -13.99 -1.60 -3.57
CA PRO A 243 -13.35 -2.38 -4.64
C PRO A 243 -13.54 -3.88 -4.45
N THR A 244 -14.10 -4.56 -5.44
CA THR A 244 -14.20 -6.03 -5.39
C THR A 244 -12.85 -6.70 -5.67
N LYS A 245 -12.80 -8.02 -5.48
CA LYS A 245 -11.67 -8.85 -5.92
C LYS A 245 -11.34 -8.59 -7.39
N GLU A 246 -12.35 -8.55 -8.25
CA GLU A 246 -12.20 -8.36 -9.70
C GLU A 246 -11.64 -6.97 -10.04
N ASP A 247 -12.07 -5.90 -9.34
CA ASP A 247 -11.51 -4.55 -9.49
C ASP A 247 -10.02 -4.53 -9.16
N ILE A 248 -9.64 -5.19 -8.07
CA ILE A 248 -8.27 -5.28 -7.58
C ILE A 248 -7.40 -6.08 -8.57
N GLN A 249 -7.87 -7.24 -9.02
CA GLN A 249 -7.14 -8.07 -10.00
C GLN A 249 -7.00 -7.35 -11.35
N LYS A 250 -8.04 -6.65 -11.80
CA LYS A 250 -7.98 -5.82 -13.01
C LYS A 250 -6.97 -4.70 -12.89
N PHE A 251 -6.96 -3.97 -11.77
CA PHE A 251 -5.96 -2.92 -11.52
C PHE A 251 -4.54 -3.50 -11.44
N ALA A 252 -4.36 -4.66 -10.82
CA ALA A 252 -3.07 -5.34 -10.77
C ALA A 252 -2.56 -5.72 -12.18
N ILE A 253 -3.43 -6.18 -13.08
CA ILE A 253 -3.07 -6.41 -14.49
C ILE A 253 -2.70 -5.09 -15.18
N GLU A 254 -3.56 -4.06 -15.08
CA GLU A 254 -3.32 -2.74 -15.69
C GLU A 254 -2.01 -2.08 -15.23
N GLN A 255 -1.53 -2.39 -14.03
CA GLN A 255 -0.29 -1.84 -13.43
C GLN A 255 0.88 -2.84 -13.38
N ASN A 256 0.72 -4.04 -13.95
CA ASN A 256 1.72 -5.13 -13.94
C ASN A 256 2.24 -5.49 -12.52
N LEU A 257 1.33 -5.68 -11.57
CA LEU A 257 1.65 -6.04 -10.18
C LEU A 257 1.60 -7.56 -9.99
N GLY A 258 2.62 -8.15 -9.36
CA GLY A 258 2.66 -9.59 -9.04
C GLY A 258 2.10 -9.94 -7.66
N THR A 259 2.09 -8.98 -6.72
CA THR A 259 1.59 -9.20 -5.35
C THR A 259 0.67 -8.07 -4.86
N ILE A 260 -0.16 -8.39 -3.87
CA ILE A 260 -0.93 -7.40 -3.11
C ILE A 260 -0.85 -7.71 -1.62
N PHE A 261 -0.74 -6.66 -0.82
CA PHE A 261 -0.61 -6.70 0.62
C PHE A 261 -1.87 -6.11 1.25
N PHE A 262 -2.46 -6.79 2.22
CA PHE A 262 -3.56 -6.29 3.04
C PHE A 262 -3.14 -6.24 4.50
N VAL A 263 -3.30 -5.07 5.13
CA VAL A 263 -3.21 -4.94 6.59
C VAL A 263 -4.60 -5.15 7.16
N LEU A 264 -4.80 -6.20 7.98
CA LEU A 264 -6.09 -6.58 8.59
C LEU A 264 -5.83 -7.16 9.99
N ASP A 265 -6.62 -6.82 11.00
CA ASP A 265 -6.55 -7.40 12.36
C ASP A 265 -5.11 -7.57 12.92
N SER A 266 -4.29 -6.52 12.82
CA SER A 266 -2.87 -6.53 13.25
C SER A 266 -2.03 -7.63 12.56
N LYS A 267 -2.33 -7.92 11.30
CA LYS A 267 -1.57 -8.83 10.42
C LYS A 267 -1.38 -8.22 9.04
N VAL A 268 -0.33 -8.65 8.36
CA VAL A 268 -0.11 -8.38 6.93
C VAL A 268 -0.31 -9.69 6.16
N TYR A 269 -1.30 -9.70 5.28
CA TYR A 269 -1.58 -10.79 4.35
C TYR A 269 -0.97 -10.46 2.99
N ILE A 270 -0.14 -11.35 2.46
CA ILE A 270 0.49 -11.21 1.13
C ILE A 270 -0.20 -12.19 0.19
N LEU A 271 -0.76 -11.68 -0.90
CA LEU A 271 -1.51 -12.44 -1.90
C LEU A 271 -0.87 -12.34 -3.29
N ASP A 272 -1.07 -13.39 -4.08
CA ASP A 272 -0.82 -13.43 -5.52
C ASP A 272 -1.90 -12.64 -6.27
N THR A 273 -1.55 -11.79 -7.22
CA THR A 273 -2.54 -10.96 -7.94
C THR A 273 -3.38 -11.72 -8.95
N LYS A 274 -2.92 -12.86 -9.47
CA LYS A 274 -3.59 -13.63 -10.53
C LYS A 274 -4.55 -14.68 -9.96
N THR A 275 -4.12 -15.40 -8.93
CA THR A 275 -4.94 -16.43 -8.27
C THR A 275 -5.69 -15.89 -7.07
N PHE A 276 -5.22 -14.78 -6.48
CA PHE A 276 -5.71 -14.24 -5.21
C PHE A 276 -5.51 -15.19 -4.02
N ALA A 277 -4.59 -16.15 -4.14
CA ALA A 277 -4.20 -17.02 -3.05
C ALA A 277 -3.32 -16.29 -2.03
N ILE A 278 -3.53 -16.59 -0.74
CA ILE A 278 -2.67 -16.10 0.35
C ILE A 278 -1.33 -16.83 0.26
N LEU A 279 -0.31 -16.10 -0.15
CA LEU A 279 1.07 -16.59 -0.25
C LEU A 279 1.74 -16.64 1.11
N ASP A 280 1.48 -15.63 1.93
CA ASP A 280 2.08 -15.51 3.25
C ASP A 280 1.29 -14.60 4.21
N VAL A 281 1.54 -14.74 5.53
CA VAL A 281 0.94 -13.93 6.60
C VAL A 281 1.96 -13.60 7.68
N TYR A 282 2.02 -12.34 8.09
CA TYR A 282 2.91 -11.83 9.15
C TYR A 282 2.10 -11.17 10.27
N SER A 283 2.60 -11.25 11.51
CA SER A 283 2.05 -10.51 12.64
C SER A 283 2.58 -9.07 12.63
N PHE A 284 1.67 -8.11 12.72
CA PHE A 284 1.92 -6.68 12.56
C PHE A 284 1.27 -5.91 13.73
N PRO A 285 1.92 -5.84 14.90
CA PRO A 285 1.30 -5.39 16.14
C PRO A 285 1.22 -3.85 16.26
N VAL A 286 0.88 -3.14 15.18
CA VAL A 286 0.61 -1.70 15.20
C VAL A 286 -0.82 -1.45 15.67
N ASN A 287 -0.99 -0.49 16.59
CA ASN A 287 -2.31 -0.12 17.12
C ASN A 287 -3.03 0.84 16.14
N ILE A 288 -3.79 0.27 15.22
CA ILE A 288 -4.59 0.97 14.21
C ILE A 288 -5.87 1.50 14.88
N LYS A 289 -5.90 2.80 15.18
CA LYS A 289 -7.00 3.45 15.91
C LYS A 289 -8.21 3.80 15.04
N GLU A 290 -7.96 4.29 13.84
CA GLU A 290 -8.97 4.72 12.88
C GLU A 290 -8.71 4.01 11.55
N LYS A 291 -9.77 3.62 10.84
CA LYS A 291 -9.67 2.81 9.62
C LYS A 291 -10.42 3.50 8.49
N GLN A 292 -9.69 4.00 7.52
CA GLN A 292 -10.23 4.67 6.33
C GLN A 292 -10.78 3.63 5.35
N MET A 293 -12.00 3.87 4.84
CA MET A 293 -12.55 3.14 3.70
C MET A 293 -12.38 3.93 2.38
N PRO A 294 -12.14 3.25 1.24
CA PRO A 294 -11.83 1.83 1.13
C PRO A 294 -10.46 1.45 1.70
N PHE A 295 -9.52 2.39 1.78
CA PHE A 295 -8.19 2.22 2.38
C PHE A 295 -7.57 3.60 2.56
N TYR A 296 -6.38 3.67 3.16
CA TYR A 296 -5.59 4.89 3.24
C TYR A 296 -5.29 5.47 1.85
N THR A 297 -5.96 6.57 1.51
CA THR A 297 -5.77 7.30 0.25
C THR A 297 -6.03 8.78 0.49
N ARG A 298 -5.27 9.65 -0.20
CA ARG A 298 -5.53 11.10 -0.22
C ARG A 298 -6.58 11.50 -1.26
N VAL A 299 -7.11 10.52 -2.00
CA VAL A 299 -8.19 10.74 -2.98
C VAL A 299 -9.52 10.86 -2.24
N GLU A 300 -9.94 12.10 -1.99
CA GLU A 300 -11.23 12.42 -1.38
C GLU A 300 -12.42 12.00 -2.25
N GLU A 301 -13.57 11.76 -1.62
CA GLU A 301 -14.86 11.54 -2.26
C GLU A 301 -14.84 10.53 -3.44
N ILE A 302 -14.45 9.28 -3.16
CA ILE A 302 -14.70 8.16 -4.07
C ILE A 302 -16.21 7.87 -4.02
N LYS A 303 -16.99 8.51 -4.89
CA LYS A 303 -18.46 8.40 -4.92
C LYS A 303 -18.90 7.13 -5.66
N GLY A 304 -19.95 6.48 -5.16
CA GLY A 304 -20.64 5.40 -5.84
C GLY A 304 -21.29 5.83 -7.17
N PRO A 305 -21.88 4.88 -7.92
CA PRO A 305 -22.65 5.20 -9.12
C PRO A 305 -23.85 6.09 -8.77
N LEU A 306 -24.28 6.95 -9.71
CA LEU A 306 -25.42 7.86 -9.51
C LEU A 306 -26.77 7.13 -9.30
N ILE A 307 -26.85 5.86 -9.70
CA ILE A 307 -28.00 4.99 -9.45
C ILE A 307 -27.57 3.94 -8.43
N ASP A 308 -28.10 4.05 -7.23
CA ASP A 308 -27.72 3.22 -6.09
C ASP A 308 -28.60 1.96 -5.98
N PHE A 309 -28.15 0.88 -6.61
CA PHE A 309 -28.85 -0.40 -6.59
C PHE A 309 -28.74 -1.16 -5.25
N SER A 310 -28.03 -0.65 -4.23
CA SER A 310 -27.95 -1.33 -2.92
C SER A 310 -29.28 -1.33 -2.15
N SER A 311 -30.29 -0.61 -2.64
CA SER A 311 -31.68 -0.69 -2.16
C SER A 311 -32.46 -1.89 -2.72
N ILE A 312 -31.90 -2.63 -3.67
CA ILE A 312 -32.43 -3.91 -4.13
C ILE A 312 -31.91 -5.00 -3.18
N PRO A 313 -32.77 -5.81 -2.52
CA PRO A 313 -32.38 -6.78 -1.49
C PRO A 313 -31.55 -7.98 -1.99
N PHE A 314 -31.11 -7.96 -3.25
CA PHE A 314 -30.16 -8.92 -3.83
C PHE A 314 -28.72 -8.36 -3.89
N PHE A 315 -28.52 -7.08 -3.53
CA PHE A 315 -27.26 -6.33 -3.66
C PHE A 315 -26.90 -5.50 -2.42
N SER A 316 -27.64 -5.62 -1.31
CA SER A 316 -27.58 -4.71 -0.14
C SER A 316 -26.36 -4.85 0.77
N ASP A 317 -25.75 -6.04 0.85
CA ASP A 317 -25.12 -6.50 2.10
C ASP A 317 -23.67 -6.05 2.34
N LYS A 318 -23.13 -5.10 1.54
CA LYS A 318 -21.71 -4.72 1.59
C LYS A 318 -21.39 -3.34 2.13
N LYS A 319 -22.37 -2.44 2.30
CA LYS A 319 -22.11 -1.04 2.70
C LYS A 319 -21.84 -0.84 4.19
N ASP A 320 -22.35 -1.73 5.04
CA ASP A 320 -22.31 -1.57 6.50
C ASP A 320 -21.13 -2.31 7.16
N LEU A 321 -20.26 -2.94 6.37
CA LEU A 321 -19.09 -3.65 6.87
C LEU A 321 -17.95 -2.69 7.21
N GLY A 322 -17.33 -2.89 8.38
CA GLY A 322 -16.07 -2.25 8.73
C GLY A 322 -14.91 -2.74 7.84
N TYR A 323 -13.83 -1.97 7.79
CA TYR A 323 -12.68 -2.21 6.92
C TYR A 323 -12.14 -3.65 6.98
N ASP A 324 -11.88 -4.20 8.17
CA ASP A 324 -11.32 -5.56 8.26
C ASP A 324 -12.30 -6.62 7.80
N ASP A 325 -13.59 -6.49 8.14
CA ASP A 325 -14.61 -7.48 7.80
C ASP A 325 -14.96 -7.46 6.31
N TYR A 326 -14.97 -6.28 5.70
CA TYR A 326 -15.07 -6.11 4.26
C TYR A 326 -13.95 -6.84 3.51
N TYR A 327 -12.69 -6.64 3.92
CA TYR A 327 -11.57 -7.30 3.26
C TYR A 327 -11.40 -8.76 3.64
N LYS A 328 -11.75 -9.20 4.85
CA LYS A 328 -11.88 -10.63 5.18
C LYS A 328 -12.84 -11.32 4.22
N GLN A 329 -13.99 -10.72 3.93
CA GLN A 329 -14.95 -11.26 2.96
C GLN A 329 -14.33 -11.38 1.55
N ILE A 330 -13.56 -10.39 1.11
CA ILE A 330 -12.83 -10.42 -0.19
C ILE A 330 -11.74 -11.51 -0.20
N LEU A 331 -11.03 -11.70 0.91
CA LEU A 331 -9.98 -12.71 1.07
C LEU A 331 -10.52 -14.13 1.33
N GLY A 332 -11.84 -14.29 1.53
CA GLY A 332 -12.45 -15.58 1.89
C GLY A 332 -12.13 -16.04 3.32
N LEU A 333 -11.76 -15.11 4.20
CA LEU A 333 -11.52 -15.35 5.62
C LEU A 333 -12.85 -15.37 6.40
N LYS A 334 -12.90 -16.18 7.46
CA LYS A 334 -14.04 -16.29 8.38
C LYS A 334 -13.84 -15.44 9.62
#